data_AF-A0A2B8BB16-F1
#
_entry.id   AF-A0A2B8BB16-F1
#
_cell.length_a   1.000
_cell.length_b   1.000
_cell.length_c   1.000
_cell.angle_alpha   90.00
_cell.angle_beta   90.00
_cell.angle_gamma   90.00
#
_symmetry.space_group_name_H-M   'P 1'
#
loop_
_entity.id
_entity.type
_entity.pdbx_description
1 polymer ?
#
loop_
_entity_poly.entity_id
_entity_poly.type
_entity_poly.pdbx_seq_one_letter_code
_entity_poly.pdbx_strand_id
1 'polypeptide(L)'
;MADRPMIEQAGWDWLEATLPADPQTAAAADADPAPSFARCFAGSDGGRVLAVLRAMTLDRALGPDAPEAALRHLEGQRQLVATILALVARGRAG
;
A
#
# COMPACT_ATOMS: atom_id res chain seq x y z
N MET A 1 39.84 15.98 24.54
CA MET A 1 38.93 14.96 23.98
C MET A 1 37.67 15.68 23.56
N ALA A 2 37.55 16.00 22.27
CA ALA A 2 36.36 16.65 21.73
C ALA A 2 35.27 15.61 21.57
N ASP A 3 34.14 15.86 22.22
CA ASP A 3 32.94 15.03 22.18
C ASP A 3 32.38 15.06 20.76
N ARG A 4 32.25 13.89 20.14
CA ARG A 4 31.75 13.74 18.77
C ARG A 4 30.23 13.80 18.87
N PRO A 5 29.52 14.76 18.23
CA PRO A 5 28.07 14.77 18.29
C PRO A 5 27.56 13.47 17.66
N MET A 6 26.91 12.65 18.48
CA MET A 6 26.18 11.47 18.06
C MET A 6 25.00 11.99 17.22
N ILE A 7 25.14 11.95 15.90
CA ILE A 7 24.01 12.14 15.00
C ILE A 7 23.10 10.95 15.27
N GLU A 8 22.05 11.16 16.07
CA GLU A 8 20.92 10.26 16.16
C GLU A 8 20.29 10.24 14.76
N GLN A 9 20.77 9.35 13.90
CA GLN A 9 20.06 8.97 12.68
C GLN A 9 18.70 8.44 13.15
N ALA A 10 17.64 9.21 12.90
CA ALA A 10 16.31 8.77 13.24
C ALA A 10 16.03 7.51 12.42
N GLY A 11 15.48 6.47 13.05
CA GLY A 11 15.25 5.17 12.40
C GLY A 11 14.32 5.20 11.18
N TRP A 12 13.79 6.38 10.83
CA TRP A 12 12.92 6.66 9.69
C TRP A 12 13.64 7.39 8.53
N ASP A 13 14.89 7.83 8.71
CA ASP A 13 15.66 8.58 7.70
C ASP A 13 15.82 7.84 6.36
N TRP A 14 15.74 6.51 6.36
CA TRP A 14 15.79 5.69 5.15
C TRP A 14 14.46 5.62 4.38
N LEU A 15 13.34 5.99 5.02
CA LEU A 15 12.01 6.11 4.42
C LEU A 15 11.87 7.48 3.75
N GLU A 16 12.44 8.52 4.38
CA GLU A 16 12.59 9.88 3.83
C GLU A 16 13.76 10.03 2.85
N ALA A 17 14.59 8.99 2.65
CA ALA A 17 15.68 8.99 1.68
C ALA A 17 15.10 9.37 0.31
N THR A 18 15.27 10.64 -0.04
CA THR A 18 14.57 11.26 -1.15
C THR A 18 15.26 10.73 -2.40
N LEU A 19 14.76 9.61 -2.93
CA LEU A 19 15.08 9.18 -4.28
C LEU A 19 14.84 10.42 -5.16
N PRO A 20 15.81 10.84 -5.99
CA PRO A 20 15.63 12.01 -6.82
C PRO A 20 14.34 11.81 -7.60
N ALA A 21 13.33 12.63 -7.28
CA ALA A 21 12.03 12.51 -7.87
C ALA A 21 12.20 12.76 -9.37
N ASP A 22 12.06 11.70 -10.16
CA ASP A 22 11.96 11.85 -11.61
C ASP A 22 10.84 12.89 -11.86
N PRO A 23 11.07 13.97 -12.63
CA PRO A 23 10.05 14.97 -12.90
C PRO A 23 8.73 14.37 -13.40
N GLN A 24 8.76 13.19 -14.02
CA GLN A 24 7.58 12.39 -14.36
C GLN A 24 6.79 11.86 -13.14
N THR A 25 7.46 11.51 -12.04
CA THR A 25 6.86 11.05 -10.78
C THR A 25 6.21 12.19 -10.00
N ALA A 26 6.81 13.39 -10.03
CA ALA A 26 6.25 14.57 -9.35
C ALA A 26 4.94 15.03 -10.01
N ALA A 27 4.87 15.02 -11.35
CA ALA A 27 3.63 15.33 -12.08
C ALA A 27 2.53 14.27 -11.89
N ALA A 28 2.90 13.03 -11.57
CA ALA A 28 1.97 11.95 -11.28
C ALA A 28 1.34 12.02 -9.87
N ALA A 29 1.92 12.78 -8.94
CA ALA A 29 1.43 12.91 -7.57
C ALA A 29 0.06 13.61 -7.48
N ASP A 30 -0.22 14.54 -8.41
CA ASP A 30 -1.51 15.24 -8.51
C ASP A 30 -2.50 14.56 -9.48
N ALA A 31 -2.10 13.49 -10.16
CA ALA A 31 -2.93 12.77 -11.13
C ALA A 31 -3.75 11.65 -10.47
N ASP A 32 -4.93 11.32 -11.02
CA ASP A 32 -5.71 10.16 -10.55
C ASP A 32 -4.82 8.90 -10.62
N PRO A 33 -4.59 8.19 -9.50
CA PRO A 33 -3.74 7.01 -9.50
C PRO A 33 -4.40 5.80 -10.21
N ALA A 34 -5.72 5.82 -10.45
CA ALA A 34 -6.46 4.67 -10.97
C ALA A 34 -5.87 4.03 -12.24
N PRO A 35 -5.42 4.77 -13.28
CA PRO A 35 -4.80 4.17 -14.47
C PRO A 35 -3.50 3.42 -14.15
N SER A 36 -2.70 3.91 -13.20
CA SER A 36 -1.48 3.22 -12.76
C SER A 36 -1.80 1.91 -12.07
N PHE A 37 -2.79 1.89 -11.16
CA PHE A 37 -3.27 0.67 -10.53
C PHE A 37 -3.80 -0.33 -11.55
N ALA A 38 -4.62 0.12 -12.51
CA ALA A 38 -5.14 -0.73 -13.57
C ALA A 38 -4.02 -1.39 -14.39
N ARG A 39 -2.99 -0.62 -14.79
CA ARG A 39 -1.82 -1.15 -15.51
C ARG A 39 -1.01 -2.15 -14.66
N CYS A 40 -0.72 -1.81 -13.41
CA CYS A 40 0.05 -2.68 -12.50
C CYS A 40 -0.62 -4.05 -12.31
N PHE A 41 -1.96 -4.08 -12.26
CA PHE A 41 -2.73 -5.31 -12.03
C PHE A 41 -3.42 -5.86 -13.29
N ALA A 42 -2.98 -5.48 -14.50
CA ALA A 42 -3.57 -5.96 -15.76
C ALA A 42 -3.12 -7.38 -16.14
N GLY A 43 -1.90 -7.78 -15.75
CA GLY A 43 -1.30 -9.06 -16.10
C GLY A 43 -1.76 -10.24 -15.22
N SER A 44 -1.36 -11.45 -15.61
CA SER A 44 -1.63 -12.70 -14.88
C SER A 44 -1.12 -12.63 -13.44
N ASP A 45 0.11 -12.16 -13.22
CA ASP A 45 0.67 -12.00 -11.88
C ASP A 45 -0.06 -10.95 -11.06
N GLY A 46 -0.50 -9.86 -11.69
CA GLY A 46 -1.34 -8.86 -11.05
C GLY A 46 -2.66 -9.46 -10.53
N GLY A 47 -3.32 -10.28 -11.35
CA GLY A 47 -4.51 -11.03 -10.94
C GLY A 47 -4.23 -11.98 -9.77
N ARG A 48 -3.10 -12.69 -9.78
CA ARG A 48 -2.69 -13.59 -8.69
C ARG A 48 -2.45 -12.83 -7.39
N VAL A 49 -1.80 -11.67 -7.44
CA VAL A 49 -1.58 -10.81 -6.27
C VAL A 49 -2.92 -10.34 -5.70
N LEU A 50 -3.84 -9.84 -6.53
CA LEU A 50 -5.16 -9.41 -6.07
C LEU A 50 -5.95 -10.56 -5.42
N ALA A 51 -5.86 -11.78 -5.98
CA ALA A 51 -6.50 -12.95 -5.41
C ALA A 51 -5.93 -13.30 -4.03
N VAL A 52 -4.61 -13.26 -3.85
CA VAL A 52 -3.94 -13.50 -2.57
C VAL A 52 -4.34 -12.43 -1.54
N LEU A 53 -4.31 -11.14 -1.91
CA LEU A 53 -4.71 -10.05 -1.03
C LEU A 53 -6.16 -10.21 -0.55
N ARG A 54 -7.07 -10.60 -1.46
CA ARG A 54 -8.46 -10.87 -1.13
C ARG A 54 -8.60 -12.04 -0.15
N ALA A 55 -7.90 -13.15 -0.41
CA ALA A 55 -7.91 -14.32 0.46
C ALA A 55 -7.39 -14.02 1.87
N MET A 56 -6.35 -13.19 1.99
CA MET A 56 -5.77 -12.81 3.27
C MET A 56 -6.67 -11.86 4.10
N THR A 57 -7.61 -11.16 3.45
CA THR A 57 -8.35 -10.04 4.06
C THR A 57 -9.86 -10.19 3.95
N LEU A 58 -10.42 -9.99 2.75
CA LEU A 58 -11.86 -9.95 2.49
C LEU A 58 -12.52 -11.30 2.71
N ASP A 59 -11.87 -12.38 2.27
CA ASP A 59 -12.41 -13.73 2.39
C ASP A 59 -12.00 -14.41 3.73
N ARG A 60 -11.14 -13.75 4.51
CA ARG A 60 -10.67 -14.26 5.81
C ARG A 60 -11.70 -14.00 6.90
N ALA A 61 -12.16 -15.05 7.58
CA ALA A 61 -12.96 -14.95 8.79
C ALA A 61 -12.09 -15.08 10.05
N LEU A 62 -12.49 -14.40 11.11
CA LEU A 62 -11.94 -14.59 12.47
C LEU A 62 -12.97 -15.31 13.33
N GLY A 63 -12.50 -16.11 14.28
CA GLY A 63 -13.37 -16.85 15.21
C GLY A 63 -14.09 -15.91 16.20
N PRO A 64 -15.11 -16.41 16.90
CA PRO A 64 -15.91 -15.62 17.84
C PRO A 64 -15.08 -15.03 19.00
N ASP A 65 -14.02 -15.73 19.41
CA ASP A 65 -13.15 -15.31 20.51
C ASP A 65 -11.95 -14.46 20.04
N ALA A 66 -12.00 -13.94 18.80
CA ALA A 66 -10.90 -13.12 18.28
C ALA A 66 -10.79 -11.79 19.05
N PRO A 67 -9.57 -11.37 19.44
CA PRO A 67 -9.39 -10.14 20.18
C PRO A 67 -9.74 -8.92 19.31
N GLU A 68 -10.28 -7.87 19.94
CA GLU A 68 -10.69 -6.65 19.23
C GLU A 68 -9.57 -6.01 18.41
N ALA A 69 -8.32 -6.08 18.88
CA ALA A 69 -7.17 -5.59 18.15
C ALA A 69 -6.98 -6.32 16.81
N ALA A 70 -7.20 -7.64 16.76
CA ALA A 70 -7.12 -8.42 15.53
C ALA A 70 -8.28 -8.08 14.58
N LEU A 71 -9.48 -7.87 15.11
CA LEU A 71 -10.64 -7.42 14.31
C LEU A 71 -10.37 -6.06 13.66
N ARG A 72 -9.93 -5.06 14.45
CA ARG A 72 -9.59 -3.72 13.93
C ARG A 72 -8.46 -3.76 12.92
N HIS A 73 -7.43 -4.58 13.17
CA HIS A 73 -6.32 -4.74 12.24
C HIS A 73 -6.78 -5.34 10.91
N LEU A 74 -7.58 -6.42 10.95
CA LEU A 74 -8.12 -7.04 9.74
C LEU A 74 -9.03 -6.07 8.96
N GLU A 75 -9.84 -5.27 9.66
CA GLU A 75 -10.71 -4.30 9.00
C GLU A 75 -9.93 -3.19 8.30
N GLY A 76 -8.84 -2.71 8.91
CA GLY A 76 -7.91 -1.78 8.25
C GLY A 76 -7.31 -2.38 6.97
N GLN A 77 -6.92 -3.66 7.01
CA GLN A 77 -6.43 -4.35 5.81
C GLN A 77 -7.52 -4.50 4.74
N ARG A 78 -8.76 -4.82 5.12
CA ARG A 78 -9.89 -4.94 4.18
C ARG A 78 -10.18 -3.61 3.48
N GLN A 79 -10.17 -2.51 4.21
CA GLN A 79 -10.39 -1.19 3.62
C GLN A 79 -9.31 -0.84 2.59
N LEU A 80 -8.05 -1.15 2.90
CA LEU A 80 -6.95 -0.95 1.95
C LEU A 80 -7.14 -1.79 0.68
N VAL A 81 -7.42 -3.09 0.83
CA VAL A 81 -7.62 -3.99 -0.32
C VAL A 81 -8.84 -3.59 -1.14
N ALA A 82 -9.95 -3.21 -0.51
CA ALA A 82 -11.14 -2.70 -1.19
C ALA A 82 -10.83 -1.43 -2.01
N THR A 83 -10.03 -0.52 -1.45
CA THR A 83 -9.57 0.69 -2.14
C THR A 83 -8.75 0.36 -3.38
N ILE A 84 -7.79 -0.57 -3.27
CA ILE A 84 -6.98 -1.03 -4.40
C ILE A 84 -7.88 -1.61 -5.50
N LEU A 85 -8.83 -2.48 -5.14
CA LEU A 85 -9.77 -3.07 -6.10
C LEU A 85 -10.63 -2.01 -6.80
N ALA A 86 -11.09 -1.00 -6.07
CA ALA A 86 -11.86 0.11 -6.63
C ALA A 86 -11.02 0.96 -7.60
N LEU A 87 -9.77 1.26 -7.27
CA LEU A 87 -8.85 1.98 -8.16
C LEU A 87 -8.57 1.19 -9.45
N VAL A 88 -8.31 -0.12 -9.32
CA VAL A 88 -8.11 -1.00 -10.47
C VAL A 88 -9.36 -1.05 -11.36
N ALA A 89 -10.55 -1.19 -10.78
CA ALA A 89 -11.79 -1.22 -11.53
C ALA A 89 -12.05 0.10 -12.25
N ARG A 90 -11.87 1.24 -11.55
CA ARG A 90 -12.03 2.58 -12.13
C ARG A 90 -11.06 2.83 -13.28
N GLY A 91 -9.79 2.50 -13.09
CA GLY A 91 -8.76 2.70 -14.12
C GLY A 91 -8.88 1.78 -15.33
N ARG A 92 -9.71 0.73 -15.27
CA ARG A 92 -10.07 -0.11 -16.41
C ARG A 92 -11.31 0.37 -17.17
N ALA A 93 -12.13 1.22 -16.53
CA ALA A 93 -13.37 1.72 -17.10
C ALA A 93 -13.23 3.08 -17.79
N GLY A 94 -12.21 3.87 -17.42
CA GLY A 94 -11.77 5.07 -18.13
C GLY A 94 -10.86 4.73 -19.30
#